data_AF-A0A954ZC69-F1
#
_entry.id   AF-A0A954ZC69-F1
#
_cell.length_a   1.000
_cell.length_b   1.000
_cell.length_c   1.000
_cell.angle_alpha   90.00
_cell.angle_beta   90.00
_cell.angle_gamma   90.00
#
_symmetry.space_group_name_H-M   'P 1'
#
loop_
_entity.id
_entity.type
_entity.pdbx_description
1 polymer ?
#
loop_
_entity_poly.entity_id
_entity_poly.type
_entity_poly.pdbx_seq_one_letter_code
_entity_poly.pdbx_strand_id
1 'polypeptide(L)'
;MNLKANFNGLFALLLVTAVAATPAQTALAQVSFTVPVQPVYDFVVFPSPDPFEINPSDTENAVFHFEPLGAMGFTLGSEVSDPGATTAPIDTLSGEFFGAFGEIPFTLRIFNFLGGQLTNIVRTAGDVTAADVEFTAEFEQILAPGTPQEARLYGSPMRFTGAIDSVPFAVGVSFTSPDFVDLFLGDGVVVKTQVGGVQDRYLNVVPEPSSALLLVGMLSTFAMRRRSR
;
A
#
# COMPACT_ATOMS: atom_id res chain seq x y z
N MET A 1 15.95 -72.31 60.18
CA MET A 1 14.98 -71.39 59.55
C MET A 1 15.71 -70.09 59.26
N ASN A 2 16.15 -69.87 58.01
CA ASN A 2 15.56 -68.93 57.03
C ASN A 2 15.60 -67.48 57.58
N LEU A 3 16.37 -66.51 57.07
CA LEU A 3 16.41 -65.97 55.70
C LEU A 3 17.75 -65.26 55.38
N LYS A 4 18.13 -65.27 54.10
CA LYS A 4 19.18 -64.46 53.45
C LYS A 4 18.66 -63.05 53.10
N ALA A 5 19.53 -62.04 53.09
CA ALA A 5 19.49 -60.85 52.24
C ALA A 5 20.92 -60.23 52.24
N ASN A 6 21.81 -60.46 51.28
CA ASN A 6 21.90 -59.93 49.91
C ASN A 6 21.54 -58.44 49.78
N PHE A 7 22.55 -57.57 49.89
CA PHE A 7 22.54 -56.20 49.37
C PHE A 7 23.44 -56.17 48.11
N ASN A 8 22.80 -56.27 46.95
CA ASN A 8 23.39 -56.08 45.62
C ASN A 8 22.77 -54.84 44.99
N GLY A 9 23.61 -54.04 44.32
CA GLY A 9 23.20 -53.05 43.32
C GLY A 9 22.81 -51.68 43.89
N LEU A 10 23.05 -50.55 43.22
CA LEU A 10 23.46 -50.32 41.84
C LEU A 10 24.00 -48.87 41.80
N PHE A 11 25.19 -48.66 41.25
CA PHE A 11 25.66 -47.33 40.86
C PHE A 11 24.79 -46.86 39.68
N ALA A 12 23.94 -45.85 39.88
CA ALA A 12 23.22 -45.19 38.80
C ALA A 12 24.10 -44.07 38.23
N LEU A 13 24.69 -44.34 37.06
CA LEU A 13 25.40 -43.40 36.22
C LEU A 13 24.39 -42.38 35.65
N LEU A 14 24.42 -41.13 36.13
CA LEU A 14 23.60 -40.06 35.55
C LEU A 14 24.27 -39.57 34.25
N LEU A 15 23.74 -40.00 33.11
CA LEU A 15 24.07 -39.45 31.80
C LEU A 15 23.42 -38.06 31.67
N VAL A 16 24.22 -37.00 31.80
CA VAL A 16 23.78 -35.64 31.42
C VAL A 16 23.99 -35.52 29.92
N THR A 17 22.93 -35.76 29.14
CA THR A 17 22.89 -35.41 27.72
C THR A 17 22.78 -33.89 27.59
N ALA A 18 23.91 -33.23 27.32
CA ALA A 18 23.92 -31.87 26.80
C ALA A 18 23.29 -31.91 25.39
N VAL A 19 21.99 -31.62 25.31
CA VAL A 19 21.33 -31.32 24.05
C VAL A 19 21.86 -29.96 23.62
N ALA A 20 22.75 -29.95 22.63
CA ALA A 20 23.13 -28.73 21.93
C ALA A 20 21.84 -28.15 21.33
N ALA A 21 21.35 -27.06 21.92
CA ALA A 21 20.30 -26.25 21.31
C ALA A 21 20.89 -25.68 20.01
N THR A 22 20.53 -26.29 18.88
CA THR A 22 20.68 -25.64 17.59
C THR A 22 19.93 -24.31 17.67
N PRO A 23 20.53 -23.19 17.24
CA PRO A 23 19.79 -21.93 17.18
C PRO A 23 18.60 -22.16 16.27
N ALA A 24 17.39 -22.08 16.84
CA ALA A 24 16.17 -22.04 16.07
C ALA A 24 16.29 -20.81 15.17
N GLN A 25 16.52 -21.06 13.88
CA GLN A 25 16.49 -20.03 12.85
C GLN A 25 15.09 -19.43 12.90
N THR A 26 14.98 -18.28 13.55
CA THR A 26 13.71 -17.59 13.72
C THR A 26 13.33 -17.15 12.32
N ALA A 27 12.33 -17.81 11.73
CA ALA A 27 11.83 -17.42 10.42
C ALA A 27 11.42 -15.95 10.51
N LEU A 28 12.06 -15.10 9.70
CA LEU A 28 11.77 -13.68 9.66
C LEU A 28 10.31 -13.52 9.22
N ALA A 29 9.50 -12.88 10.06
CA ALA A 29 8.08 -12.69 9.78
C ALA A 29 7.92 -11.71 8.62
N GLN A 30 7.03 -12.03 7.68
CA GLN A 30 6.60 -11.12 6.63
C GLN A 30 5.79 -9.97 7.27
N VAL A 31 5.99 -8.74 6.79
CA VAL A 31 5.30 -7.56 7.32
C VAL A 31 4.24 -7.13 6.31
N SER A 32 2.96 -7.17 6.72
CA SER A 32 1.83 -6.71 5.91
C SER A 32 1.06 -5.64 6.65
N PHE A 33 0.69 -4.56 5.95
CA PHE A 33 -0.11 -3.48 6.50
C PHE A 33 -0.91 -2.77 5.41
N THR A 34 -1.96 -2.07 5.82
CA THR A 34 -2.79 -1.25 4.95
C THR A 34 -2.72 0.19 5.41
N VAL A 35 -2.54 1.13 4.48
CA VAL A 35 -2.54 2.56 4.76
C VAL A 35 -3.61 3.29 3.94
N PRO A 36 -4.42 4.17 4.55
CA PRO A 36 -5.25 5.11 3.81
C PRO A 36 -4.39 6.08 2.98
N VAL A 37 -4.74 6.23 1.70
CA VAL A 37 -4.00 7.06 0.75
C VAL A 37 -4.98 7.87 -0.12
N GLN A 38 -4.58 9.10 -0.44
CA GLN A 38 -5.24 9.99 -1.39
C GLN A 38 -4.33 10.18 -2.60
N PRO A 39 -4.63 9.53 -3.74
CA PRO A 39 -4.06 9.90 -5.02
C PRO A 39 -4.47 11.32 -5.40
N VAL A 40 -3.53 12.09 -5.93
CA VAL A 40 -3.76 13.43 -6.50
C VAL A 40 -3.10 13.48 -7.86
N TYR A 41 -3.89 13.72 -8.92
CA TYR A 41 -3.37 13.79 -10.28
C TYR A 41 -4.27 14.56 -11.24
N ASP A 42 -3.66 15.09 -12.29
CA ASP A 42 -4.33 15.83 -13.36
C ASP A 42 -4.41 14.99 -14.63
N PHE A 43 -5.61 14.82 -15.17
CA PHE A 43 -5.88 14.08 -16.39
C PHE A 43 -6.18 15.01 -17.56
N VAL A 44 -5.51 14.79 -18.68
CA VAL A 44 -5.75 15.49 -19.94
C VAL A 44 -6.45 14.52 -20.88
N VAL A 45 -7.66 14.86 -21.34
CA VAL A 45 -8.34 14.11 -22.41
C VAL A 45 -7.90 14.63 -23.76
N PHE A 46 -7.50 13.73 -24.65
CA PHE A 46 -7.22 14.09 -26.04
C PHE A 46 -8.51 14.01 -26.86
N PRO A 47 -8.78 15.01 -27.73
CA PRO A 47 -9.90 14.95 -28.64
C PRO A 47 -9.67 13.80 -29.62
N SER A 48 -10.71 13.03 -29.86
CA SER A 48 -10.61 11.84 -30.68
C SER A 48 -11.65 11.88 -31.84
N PRO A 49 -11.31 11.38 -33.04
CA PRO A 49 -12.09 11.63 -34.26
C PRO A 49 -13.33 10.72 -34.46
N ASP A 50 -13.54 9.72 -33.60
CA ASP A 50 -14.64 8.76 -33.65
C ASP A 50 -15.83 9.19 -32.75
N PRO A 51 -17.08 9.06 -33.24
CA PRO A 51 -18.28 9.57 -32.55
C PRO A 51 -18.72 8.77 -31.31
N PHE A 52 -18.00 7.70 -30.95
CA PHE A 52 -18.17 6.95 -29.69
C PHE A 52 -17.20 7.38 -28.60
N GLU A 53 -16.36 8.37 -28.88
CA GLU A 53 -15.32 8.81 -27.98
C GLU A 53 -15.84 9.93 -27.08
N ILE A 54 -15.28 9.99 -25.88
CA ILE A 54 -15.46 11.11 -24.95
C ILE A 54 -15.09 12.35 -25.76
N ASN A 55 -16.09 13.09 -26.22
CA ASN A 55 -15.90 14.30 -27.00
C ASN A 55 -15.90 15.45 -25.99
N PRO A 56 -14.74 15.98 -25.57
CA PRO A 56 -14.68 17.22 -24.82
C PRO A 56 -15.01 18.37 -25.79
N SER A 57 -16.23 18.39 -26.29
CA SER A 57 -16.74 19.43 -27.17
C SER A 57 -16.90 20.70 -26.33
N ASP A 58 -15.77 21.38 -26.09
CA ASP A 58 -15.58 22.82 -25.84
C ASP A 58 -14.22 23.15 -25.18
N THR A 59 -13.32 22.18 -25.03
CA THR A 59 -12.01 22.43 -24.40
C THR A 59 -10.92 21.67 -25.14
N GLU A 60 -10.18 22.36 -25.99
CA GLU A 60 -8.80 21.96 -26.30
C GLU A 60 -8.08 21.77 -24.94
N ASN A 61 -7.72 20.52 -24.62
CA ASN A 61 -7.00 20.16 -23.38
C ASN A 61 -7.77 20.43 -22.08
N ALA A 62 -8.97 19.88 -21.90
CA ALA A 62 -9.57 19.84 -20.56
C ALA A 62 -8.65 19.07 -19.60
N VAL A 63 -8.19 19.77 -18.57
CA VAL A 63 -7.49 19.20 -17.43
C VAL A 63 -8.52 18.90 -16.35
N PHE A 64 -8.59 17.66 -15.93
CA PHE A 64 -9.47 17.20 -14.86
C PHE A 64 -8.64 16.82 -13.64
N HIS A 65 -8.93 17.46 -12.52
CA HIS A 65 -8.26 17.21 -11.26
C HIS A 65 -8.95 16.08 -10.50
N PHE A 66 -8.19 15.10 -10.04
CA PHE A 66 -8.69 13.92 -9.35
C PHE A 66 -8.05 13.73 -7.99
N GLU A 67 -8.90 13.60 -6.97
CA GLU A 67 -8.49 13.35 -5.58
C GLU A 67 -9.29 12.19 -4.93
N PRO A 68 -9.28 10.97 -5.49
CA PRO A 68 -10.00 9.85 -4.89
C PRO A 68 -9.43 9.49 -3.52
N LEU A 69 -10.23 8.84 -2.68
CA LEU A 69 -9.81 8.33 -1.38
C LEU A 69 -9.89 6.82 -1.34
N GLY A 70 -8.88 6.19 -0.78
CA GLY A 70 -8.81 4.74 -0.70
C GLY A 70 -7.76 4.26 0.27
N ALA A 71 -7.38 3.00 0.12
CA ALA A 71 -6.33 2.40 0.91
C ALA A 71 -5.41 1.56 0.04
N MET A 72 -4.13 1.53 0.41
CA MET A 72 -3.12 0.69 -0.20
C MET A 72 -2.66 -0.38 0.77
N GLY A 73 -2.67 -1.63 0.33
CA GLY A 73 -2.13 -2.78 1.04
C GLY A 73 -0.70 -3.05 0.57
N PHE A 74 0.21 -3.19 1.53
CA PHE A 74 1.61 -3.54 1.30
C PHE A 74 1.91 -4.86 1.99
N THR A 75 2.65 -5.71 1.28
CA THR A 75 3.34 -6.86 1.87
C THR A 75 4.81 -6.74 1.54
N LEU A 76 5.64 -6.66 2.57
CA LEU A 76 7.08 -6.54 2.46
C LEU A 76 7.74 -7.92 2.61
N GLY A 77 8.82 -8.13 1.86
CA GLY A 77 9.65 -9.32 1.98
C GLY A 77 10.17 -9.50 3.40
N SER A 78 10.41 -10.77 3.77
CA SER A 78 10.87 -11.17 5.10
C SER A 78 12.19 -10.47 5.52
N GLU A 79 12.97 -10.01 4.56
CA GLU A 79 14.20 -9.24 4.73
C GLU A 79 13.97 -7.95 5.54
N VAL A 80 12.75 -7.37 5.51
CA VAL A 80 12.44 -6.20 6.33
C VAL A 80 12.48 -6.48 7.84
N SER A 81 12.45 -7.75 8.24
CA SER A 81 12.59 -8.15 9.64
C SER A 81 14.04 -8.45 10.03
N ASP A 82 14.99 -8.47 9.07
CA ASP A 82 16.42 -8.61 9.36
C ASP A 82 16.99 -7.28 9.89
N PRO A 83 17.56 -7.24 11.11
CA PRO A 83 18.20 -6.03 11.66
C PRO A 83 19.35 -5.49 10.81
N GLY A 84 20.00 -6.33 10.00
CA GLY A 84 21.12 -5.96 9.13
C GLY A 84 20.72 -5.54 7.71
N ALA A 85 19.45 -5.71 7.32
CA ALA A 85 19.01 -5.40 5.96
C ALA A 85 18.92 -3.89 5.73
N THR A 86 19.58 -3.42 4.67
CA THR A 86 19.47 -2.05 4.15
C THR A 86 18.44 -1.93 3.03
N THR A 87 17.90 -3.07 2.57
CA THR A 87 16.92 -3.17 1.48
C THR A 87 15.92 -4.29 1.79
N ALA A 88 14.68 -4.13 1.35
CA ALA A 88 13.67 -5.19 1.41
C ALA A 88 12.71 -5.08 0.22
N PRO A 89 12.34 -6.17 -0.45
CA PRO A 89 11.39 -6.10 -1.56
C PRO A 89 9.98 -5.78 -1.05
N ILE A 90 9.16 -5.20 -1.93
CA ILE A 90 7.71 -5.16 -1.77
C ILE A 90 7.19 -6.36 -2.57
N ASP A 91 6.69 -7.37 -1.88
CA ASP A 91 6.22 -8.62 -2.51
C ASP A 91 4.89 -8.41 -3.22
N THR A 92 3.97 -7.68 -2.57
CA THR A 92 2.66 -7.37 -3.13
C THR A 92 2.24 -5.97 -2.81
N LEU A 93 1.60 -5.31 -3.78
CA LEU A 93 0.94 -4.04 -3.63
C LEU A 93 -0.48 -4.16 -4.16
N SER A 94 -1.45 -3.68 -3.38
CA SER A 94 -2.84 -3.57 -3.82
C SER A 94 -3.42 -2.24 -3.38
N GLY A 95 -4.50 -1.80 -4.04
CA GLY A 95 -5.19 -0.60 -3.64
C GLY A 95 -6.39 -0.32 -4.51
N GLU A 96 -7.40 0.27 -3.89
CA GLU A 96 -8.65 0.69 -4.52
C GLU A 96 -9.06 2.02 -3.91
N PHE A 97 -9.42 2.97 -4.78
CA PHE A 97 -9.71 4.35 -4.44
C PHE A 97 -11.01 4.76 -5.11
N PHE A 98 -11.85 5.47 -4.38
CA PHE A 98 -13.16 5.88 -4.82
C PHE A 98 -13.23 7.40 -4.91
N GLY A 99 -13.84 7.89 -5.98
CA GLY A 99 -14.02 9.32 -6.21
C GLY A 99 -15.22 9.59 -7.11
N ALA A 100 -15.41 10.86 -7.43
CA ALA A 100 -16.40 11.29 -8.41
C ALA A 100 -15.85 12.40 -9.30
N PHE A 101 -16.20 12.36 -10.58
CA PHE A 101 -16.02 13.45 -11.53
C PHE A 101 -17.36 14.16 -11.71
N GLY A 102 -17.55 15.30 -11.04
CA GLY A 102 -18.88 15.88 -10.90
C GLY A 102 -19.82 14.89 -10.21
N GLU A 103 -20.88 14.46 -10.91
CA GLU A 103 -21.83 13.45 -10.42
C GLU A 103 -21.49 12.02 -10.87
N ILE A 104 -20.44 11.83 -11.67
CA ILE A 104 -20.06 10.52 -12.22
C ILE A 104 -19.13 9.81 -11.22
N PRO A 105 -19.58 8.75 -10.52
CA PRO A 105 -18.70 8.00 -9.64
C PRO A 105 -17.64 7.25 -10.46
N PHE A 106 -16.46 7.08 -9.88
CA PHE A 106 -15.41 6.24 -10.46
C PHE A 106 -14.63 5.49 -9.38
N THR A 107 -14.00 4.41 -9.80
CA THR A 107 -13.05 3.63 -9.00
C THR A 107 -11.71 3.61 -9.71
N LEU A 108 -10.65 3.98 -9.00
CA LEU A 108 -9.27 3.74 -9.41
C LEU A 108 -8.75 2.51 -8.66
N ARG A 109 -8.12 1.57 -9.35
CA ARG A 109 -7.63 0.32 -8.76
C ARG A 109 -6.24 0.01 -9.27
N ILE A 110 -5.37 -0.48 -8.40
CA ILE A 110 -4.12 -1.12 -8.82
C ILE A 110 -4.50 -2.45 -9.48
N PHE A 111 -4.33 -2.51 -10.80
CA PHE A 111 -4.66 -3.68 -11.60
C PHE A 111 -3.50 -4.66 -11.67
N ASN A 112 -2.27 -4.15 -11.70
CA ASN A 112 -1.08 -4.97 -11.81
C ASN A 112 0.09 -4.35 -11.04
N PHE A 113 0.76 -5.13 -10.20
CA PHE A 113 1.96 -4.72 -9.50
C PHE A 113 3.17 -5.32 -10.20
N LEU A 114 4.10 -4.44 -10.62
CA LEU A 114 5.25 -4.83 -11.44
C LEU A 114 6.54 -4.96 -10.63
N GLY A 115 6.53 -4.55 -9.36
CA GLY A 115 7.66 -4.67 -8.44
C GLY A 115 7.92 -3.38 -7.66
N GLY A 116 8.70 -3.51 -6.59
CA GLY A 116 9.08 -2.41 -5.73
C GLY A 116 9.98 -2.86 -4.60
N GLN A 117 10.57 -1.90 -3.90
CA GLN A 117 11.50 -2.15 -2.82
C GLN A 117 11.60 -0.96 -1.86
N LEU A 118 11.95 -1.28 -0.63
CA LEU A 118 12.54 -0.37 0.33
C LEU A 118 14.06 -0.36 0.17
N THR A 119 14.68 0.81 0.25
CA THR A 119 16.14 1.00 0.30
C THR A 119 16.52 1.97 1.39
N ASN A 120 17.82 2.05 1.70
CA ASN A 120 18.35 2.94 2.74
C ASN A 120 17.61 2.81 4.07
N ILE A 121 17.25 1.57 4.44
CA ILE A 121 16.49 1.30 5.67
C ILE A 121 17.30 1.74 6.89
N VAL A 122 16.74 2.66 7.66
CA VAL A 122 17.26 3.13 8.95
C VAL A 122 16.39 2.56 10.05
N ARG A 123 17.01 2.07 11.12
CA ARG A 123 16.31 1.48 12.25
C ARG A 123 16.69 2.12 13.58
N THR A 124 15.71 2.15 14.47
CA THR A 124 15.90 2.47 15.89
C THR A 124 15.19 1.42 16.72
N ALA A 125 15.90 0.81 17.67
CA ALA A 125 15.36 -0.24 18.54
C ALA A 125 14.72 -1.45 17.80
N GLY A 126 15.14 -1.72 16.56
CA GLY A 126 14.66 -2.82 15.72
C GLY A 126 13.58 -2.41 14.71
N ASP A 127 12.88 -1.31 14.96
CA ASP A 127 11.83 -0.79 14.09
C ASP A 127 12.42 0.04 12.94
N VAL A 128 11.77 -0.01 11.77
CA VAL A 128 12.11 0.86 10.63
C VAL A 128 11.66 2.28 10.93
N THR A 129 12.60 3.21 11.03
CA THR A 129 12.36 4.64 11.30
C THR A 129 12.63 5.54 10.11
N ALA A 130 13.24 5.03 9.04
CA ALA A 130 13.20 5.67 7.75
C ALA A 130 13.52 4.67 6.64
N ALA A 131 13.03 4.92 5.43
CA ALA A 131 13.48 4.23 4.23
C ALA A 131 13.13 5.07 2.98
N ASP A 132 13.82 4.80 1.88
CA ASP A 132 13.37 5.21 0.56
C ASP A 132 12.49 4.11 -0.02
N VAL A 133 11.34 4.47 -0.57
CA VAL A 133 10.38 3.60 -1.22
C VAL A 133 10.42 3.85 -2.72
N GLU A 134 10.43 2.76 -3.47
CA GLU A 134 10.16 2.78 -4.90
C GLU A 134 9.24 1.62 -5.29
N PHE A 135 8.25 1.87 -6.13
CA PHE A 135 7.44 0.81 -6.73
C PHE A 135 6.89 1.19 -8.10
N THR A 136 6.51 0.18 -8.89
CA THR A 136 5.85 0.34 -10.18
C THR A 136 4.54 -0.45 -10.23
N ALA A 137 3.46 0.19 -10.66
CA ALA A 137 2.15 -0.44 -10.78
C ALA A 137 1.36 0.12 -11.98
N GLU A 138 0.48 -0.70 -12.54
CA GLU A 138 -0.52 -0.31 -13.52
C GLU A 138 -1.86 -0.10 -12.82
N PHE A 139 -2.56 0.95 -13.24
CA PHE A 139 -3.84 1.33 -12.66
C PHE A 139 -4.94 1.15 -13.70
N GLU A 140 -6.09 0.70 -13.23
CA GLU A 140 -7.34 0.68 -13.99
C GLU A 140 -8.30 1.67 -13.35
N GLN A 141 -8.94 2.49 -14.17
CA GLN A 141 -10.01 3.38 -13.78
C GLN A 141 -11.33 2.89 -14.39
N ILE A 142 -12.33 2.71 -13.52
CA ILE A 142 -13.66 2.25 -13.86
C ILE A 142 -14.61 3.44 -13.68
N LEU A 143 -15.17 3.93 -14.77
CA LEU A 143 -16.18 4.99 -14.76
C LEU A 143 -17.57 4.38 -14.56
N ALA A 144 -18.38 4.99 -13.70
CA ALA A 144 -19.73 4.53 -13.33
C ALA A 144 -19.77 3.05 -12.90
N PRO A 145 -19.03 2.67 -11.83
CA PRO A 145 -18.95 1.28 -11.38
C PRO A 145 -20.33 0.71 -11.01
N GLY A 146 -20.57 -0.54 -11.37
CA GLY A 146 -21.80 -1.28 -11.14
C GLY A 146 -22.89 -1.03 -12.20
N THR A 147 -22.59 -0.34 -13.30
CA THR A 147 -23.56 -0.04 -14.36
C THR A 147 -23.35 -0.90 -15.62
N PRO A 148 -24.40 -1.18 -16.43
CA PRO A 148 -24.25 -1.90 -17.70
C PRO A 148 -23.35 -1.21 -18.73
N GLN A 149 -22.94 0.04 -18.52
CA GLN A 149 -22.13 0.85 -19.43
C GLN A 149 -20.82 1.30 -18.76
N GLU A 150 -20.24 0.46 -17.88
CA GLU A 150 -18.91 0.70 -17.32
C GLU A 150 -17.86 0.91 -18.42
N ALA A 151 -17.20 2.07 -18.40
CA ALA A 151 -16.02 2.32 -19.22
C ALA A 151 -14.77 2.09 -18.39
N ARG A 152 -13.80 1.38 -18.98
CA ARG A 152 -12.53 1.02 -18.34
C ARG A 152 -11.37 1.68 -19.04
N LEU A 153 -10.57 2.42 -18.27
CA LEU A 153 -9.34 3.03 -18.72
C LEU A 153 -8.17 2.32 -18.04
N TYR A 154 -7.17 1.95 -18.83
CA TYR A 154 -5.93 1.34 -18.33
C TYR A 154 -4.79 2.31 -18.49
N GLY A 155 -4.06 2.57 -17.41
CA GLY A 155 -2.83 3.35 -17.43
C GLY A 155 -1.60 2.49 -17.71
N SER A 156 -0.65 3.03 -18.46
CA SER A 156 0.70 2.49 -18.54
C SER A 156 1.34 2.35 -17.14
N PRO A 157 2.38 1.51 -16.99
CA PRO A 157 3.15 1.38 -15.75
C PRO A 157 3.56 2.74 -15.17
N MET A 158 3.20 2.96 -13.91
CA MET A 158 3.54 4.18 -13.17
C MET A 158 4.58 3.86 -12.10
N ARG A 159 5.70 4.59 -12.08
CA ARG A 159 6.74 4.45 -11.07
C ARG A 159 6.60 5.53 -10.00
N PHE A 160 6.45 5.13 -8.74
CA PHE A 160 6.37 6.02 -7.60
C PHE A 160 7.62 5.93 -6.74
N THR A 161 8.10 7.08 -6.27
CA THR A 161 9.23 7.17 -5.33
C THR A 161 8.90 8.12 -4.17
N GLY A 162 9.47 7.87 -3.00
CA GLY A 162 9.34 8.75 -1.85
C GLY A 162 10.18 8.31 -0.66
N ALA A 163 10.27 9.15 0.34
CA ALA A 163 10.88 8.82 1.63
C ALA A 163 9.79 8.59 2.68
N ILE A 164 9.98 7.58 3.53
CA ILE A 164 9.06 7.24 4.62
C ILE A 164 9.77 7.40 5.95
N ASP A 165 9.02 7.82 6.98
CA ASP A 165 9.53 8.00 8.34
C ASP A 165 9.22 6.81 9.26
N SER A 166 8.42 5.85 8.79
CA SER A 166 8.12 4.62 9.52
C SER A 166 7.45 3.58 8.64
N VAL A 167 7.45 2.33 9.11
CA VAL A 167 6.56 1.26 8.63
C VAL A 167 5.64 0.82 9.78
N PRO A 168 4.30 0.82 9.62
CA PRO A 168 3.52 1.36 8.50
C PRO A 168 3.80 2.84 8.24
N PHE A 169 3.49 3.30 7.02
CA PHE A 169 3.79 4.67 6.60
C PHE A 169 3.02 5.70 7.45
N ALA A 170 3.73 6.73 7.89
CA ALA A 170 3.16 7.82 8.67
C ALA A 170 2.24 8.71 7.82
N VAL A 171 1.29 9.38 8.47
CA VAL A 171 0.48 10.43 7.84
C VAL A 171 1.39 11.53 7.29
N GLY A 172 1.11 11.99 6.08
CA GLY A 172 1.90 13.01 5.39
C GLY A 172 3.02 12.45 4.49
N VAL A 173 3.33 11.15 4.61
CA VAL A 173 4.20 10.47 3.63
C VAL A 173 3.58 10.63 2.24
N SER A 174 4.39 11.07 1.29
CA SER A 174 3.98 11.36 -0.08
C SER A 174 4.87 10.62 -1.06
N PHE A 175 4.27 9.86 -1.98
CA PHE A 175 4.99 9.29 -3.12
C PHE A 175 4.73 10.12 -4.37
N THR A 176 5.76 10.34 -5.16
CA THR A 176 5.72 11.16 -6.37
C THR A 176 5.99 10.30 -7.60
N SER A 177 5.36 10.65 -8.71
CA SER A 177 5.67 10.06 -10.01
C SER A 177 5.72 11.17 -11.06
N PRO A 178 6.92 11.55 -11.54
CA PRO A 178 7.11 12.72 -12.40
C PRO A 178 6.78 12.46 -13.88
N ASP A 179 6.60 11.20 -14.27
CA ASP A 179 6.45 10.84 -15.68
C ASP A 179 5.01 11.00 -16.18
N PHE A 180 4.86 11.37 -17.46
CA PHE A 180 3.56 11.31 -18.13
C PHE A 180 3.12 9.87 -18.31
N VAL A 181 1.83 9.58 -18.13
CA VAL A 181 1.28 8.25 -18.44
C VAL A 181 0.06 8.32 -19.34
N ASP A 182 0.12 7.52 -20.39
CA ASP A 182 -0.96 7.29 -21.32
C ASP A 182 -2.08 6.47 -20.69
N LEU A 183 -3.32 6.91 -20.93
CA LEU A 183 -4.52 6.15 -20.62
C LEU A 183 -5.15 5.59 -21.89
N PHE A 184 -5.54 4.34 -21.83
CA PHE A 184 -6.12 3.62 -22.94
C PHE A 184 -7.52 3.10 -22.61
N LEU A 185 -8.46 3.29 -23.52
CA LEU A 185 -9.76 2.62 -23.46
C LEU A 185 -9.59 1.18 -23.97
N GLY A 186 -10.18 0.20 -23.28
CA GLY A 186 -10.17 -1.20 -23.73
C GLY A 186 -10.62 -2.19 -22.67
N ASP A 187 -10.36 -3.47 -22.90
CA ASP A 187 -10.57 -4.59 -21.95
C ASP A 187 -9.22 -5.12 -21.39
N GLY A 188 -8.17 -4.29 -21.48
CA GLY A 188 -6.81 -4.62 -21.08
C GLY A 188 -5.99 -5.39 -22.13
N VAL A 189 -6.61 -5.99 -23.15
CA VAL A 189 -5.94 -6.94 -24.07
C VAL A 189 -6.13 -6.62 -25.55
N VAL A 190 -7.23 -5.98 -25.96
CA VAL A 190 -7.53 -5.69 -27.37
C VAL A 190 -7.56 -4.19 -27.64
N VAL A 191 -7.01 -3.79 -28.81
CA VAL A 191 -6.95 -2.44 -29.41
C VAL A 191 -7.08 -1.30 -28.40
N LYS A 192 -5.93 -0.85 -27.91
CA LYS A 192 -5.83 0.27 -26.98
C LYS A 192 -5.89 1.59 -27.74
N THR A 193 -7.01 2.30 -27.66
CA THR A 193 -7.09 3.69 -28.15
C THR A 193 -6.61 4.61 -27.04
N GLN A 194 -5.56 5.39 -27.31
CA GLN A 194 -5.10 6.41 -26.38
C GLN A 194 -6.15 7.52 -26.30
N VAL A 195 -6.66 7.79 -25.10
CA VAL A 195 -7.75 8.75 -24.88
C VAL A 195 -7.32 9.92 -23.99
N GLY A 196 -6.12 9.86 -23.42
CA GLY A 196 -5.62 10.91 -22.57
C GLY A 196 -4.27 10.55 -21.93
N GLY A 197 -3.84 11.42 -21.02
CA GLY A 197 -2.77 11.06 -20.11
C GLY A 197 -2.73 11.90 -18.85
N VAL A 198 -1.88 11.49 -17.92
CA VAL A 198 -1.82 12.01 -16.56
C VAL A 198 -0.47 12.66 -16.31
N GLN A 199 -0.48 13.86 -15.71
CA GLN A 199 0.72 14.60 -15.32
C GLN A 199 0.78 14.77 -13.78
N ASP A 200 2.00 14.82 -13.23
CA ASP A 200 2.34 15.14 -11.83
C ASP A 200 1.48 14.43 -10.78
N ARG A 201 1.87 13.20 -10.44
CA ARG A 201 1.06 12.33 -9.57
C ARG A 201 1.63 12.24 -8.18
N TYR A 202 0.74 12.33 -7.20
CA TYR A 202 1.08 12.19 -5.79
C TYR A 202 0.19 11.11 -5.15
N LEU A 203 0.76 10.36 -4.22
CA LEU A 203 0.03 9.45 -3.34
C LEU A 203 0.33 9.85 -1.90
N ASN A 204 -0.65 10.45 -1.24
CA ASN A 204 -0.48 11.01 0.10
C ASN A 204 -1.12 10.10 1.14
N VAL A 205 -0.36 9.68 2.14
CA VAL A 205 -0.91 8.94 3.29
C VAL A 205 -1.71 9.91 4.16
N VAL A 206 -2.99 9.63 4.35
CA VAL A 206 -3.93 10.52 5.06
C VAL A 206 -4.50 9.82 6.30
N PRO A 207 -4.99 10.53 7.32
CA PRO A 207 -5.69 9.87 8.43
C PRO A 207 -6.96 9.15 7.95
N GLU A 208 -7.35 8.05 8.59
CA GLU A 208 -8.64 7.44 8.30
C GLU A 208 -9.79 8.43 8.58
N PRO A 209 -10.84 8.48 7.75
CA PRO A 209 -12.00 9.36 7.96
C PRO A 209 -12.67 9.19 9.34
N SER A 210 -12.67 7.96 9.88
CA SER A 210 -13.12 7.60 11.23
C SER A 210 -12.28 8.27 12.34
N SER A 211 -10.98 8.41 12.11
CA SER A 211 -10.01 8.99 13.06
C SER A 211 -10.15 10.52 13.16
N ALA A 212 -10.50 11.19 12.06
CA ALA A 212 -10.79 12.62 12.07
C ALA A 212 -12.04 12.95 12.92
N LEU A 213 -13.08 12.10 12.86
CA LEU A 213 -14.28 12.23 13.70
C LEU A 213 -13.99 12.02 15.19
N LEU A 214 -13.07 11.10 15.52
CA LEU A 214 -12.63 10.90 16.91
C LEU A 214 -11.85 12.11 17.46
N LEU A 215 -11.00 12.75 16.65
CA LEU A 215 -10.30 13.98 17.03
C LEU A 215 -11.27 15.14 17.28
N VAL A 216 -12.29 15.31 16.44
CA VAL A 216 -13.36 16.31 16.66
C VAL A 216 -14.22 15.96 17.88
N GLY A 217 -14.50 14.67 18.12
CA GLY A 217 -15.21 14.15 19.29
C GLY A 217 -14.46 14.36 20.61
N MET A 218 -13.13 14.23 20.61
CA MET A 218 -12.30 14.48 21.80
C MET A 218 -12.18 15.97 22.12
N LEU A 219 -12.05 16.82 21.09
CA LEU A 219 -12.03 18.28 21.30
C LEU A 219 -13.36 18.81 21.84
N SER A 220 -14.49 18.25 21.41
CA SER A 220 -15.81 18.62 21.90
C SER A 220 -16.09 18.12 23.33
N THR A 221 -15.61 16.93 23.70
CA THR A 221 -15.71 16.44 25.09
C THR A 221 -14.80 17.21 26.06
N PHE A 222 -13.61 17.63 25.64
CA PHE A 222 -12.77 18.54 26.44
C PHE A 222 -13.38 19.94 26.59
N ALA A 223 -14.01 20.47 25.54
CA ALA A 223 -14.71 21.76 25.60
C ALA A 223 -15.95 21.71 26.51
N MET A 224 -16.72 20.61 26.52
CA MET A 224 -17.87 20.45 27.41
C MET A 224 -17.45 20.31 28.88
N ARG A 225 -16.37 19.57 29.18
CA ARG A 225 -15.88 19.41 30.57
C ARG A 225 -15.32 20.69 31.18
N ARG A 226 -14.91 21.66 30.35
CA ARG A 226 -14.43 22.98 30.79
C ARG A 226 -15.56 23.98 31.03
N ARG A 227 -16.77 23.73 30.52
CA ARG A 227 -17.99 24.52 30.81
C ARG A 227 -18.82 23.99 31.98
N SER A 228 -18.50 22.79 32.49
CA SER A 228 -19.20 22.17 33.63
C SER A 228 -18.40 22.20 34.95
N ARG A 229 -17.37 23.06 35.05
CA ARG A 229 -16.63 23.36 36.27
C ARG A 229 -16.72 24.84 36.56
#